data_AF-A0A9P6QNT1-F1
#
_entry.id   AF-A0A9P6QNT1-F1
#
_cell.length_a   1.000
_cell.length_b   1.000
_cell.length_c   1.000
_cell.angle_alpha   90.00
_cell.angle_beta   90.00
_cell.angle_gamma   90.00
#
_symmetry.space_group_name_H-M   'P 1'
#
loop_
_entity.id
_entity.type
_entity.pdbx_description
1 polymer ?
#
loop_
_entity_poly.entity_id
_entity_poly.type
_entity_poly.pdbx_seq_one_letter_code
_entity_poly.pdbx_strand_id
1 'polypeptide(L)'
;MEMYADKRSRAGVLEPEGIVEIKFRKAQLLATMERLDDKYRDLKAQYEKPDLTGADRESIKTKLTEREQELLPVYQQLAIQFADLHDTAGRMKAKGTIRESLDWTNARRYFYWRVRRRLAEEYVRRRMTIASKTQTRDDQTSTLKAWFGRDTVHATEAELTQIWEHEDRVVLEWFEGQARKVDHLIQ
;
A
#
# COMPACT_ATOMS: atom_id res chain seq x y z
N MET A 1 -15.88 -5.10 4.40
CA MET A 1 -15.03 -4.63 5.52
C MET A 1 -14.08 -3.56 5.00
N GLU A 2 -13.55 -2.69 5.86
CA GLU A 2 -12.57 -1.67 5.47
C GLU A 2 -11.28 -1.86 6.26
N MET A 3 -10.15 -1.75 5.59
CA MET A 3 -8.81 -1.87 6.17
C MET A 3 -8.05 -0.56 6.00
N TYR A 4 -7.23 -0.24 7.00
CA TYR A 4 -6.43 0.98 7.10
C TYR A 4 -5.05 0.60 7.62
N ALA A 5 -4.02 1.35 7.22
CA ALA A 5 -2.67 1.19 7.73
C ALA A 5 -2.12 2.55 8.16
N ASP A 6 -1.38 2.59 9.27
CA ASP A 6 -0.60 3.79 9.60
C ASP A 6 0.52 3.95 8.55
N LYS A 7 0.92 5.19 8.26
CA LYS A 7 2.01 5.46 7.30
C LYS A 7 3.32 4.76 7.68
N ARG A 8 3.54 4.50 8.97
CA ARG A 8 4.72 3.78 9.49
C ARG A 8 4.52 2.27 9.55
N SER A 9 3.32 1.76 9.32
CA SER A 9 3.05 0.32 9.31
C SER A 9 3.79 -0.39 8.17
N ARG A 10 3.96 -1.70 8.35
CA ARG A 10 4.47 -2.64 7.34
C ARG A 10 3.50 -3.81 7.18
N ALA A 11 3.41 -4.33 5.97
CA ALA A 11 2.71 -5.58 5.69
C ALA A 11 3.26 -6.21 4.41
N GLY A 12 3.66 -7.46 4.55
CA GLY A 12 4.12 -8.34 3.48
C GLY A 12 3.60 -9.75 3.71
N VAL A 13 3.91 -10.67 2.79
CA VAL A 13 3.60 -12.10 2.98
C VAL A 13 4.57 -12.73 3.97
N LEU A 14 5.82 -12.28 3.95
CA LEU A 14 6.89 -12.68 4.84
C LEU A 14 7.60 -11.42 5.34
N GLU A 15 8.28 -11.53 6.48
CA GLU A 15 9.18 -10.48 6.93
C GLU A 15 10.31 -10.25 5.89
N PRO A 16 10.87 -9.03 5.81
CA PRO A 16 11.89 -8.68 4.81
C PRO A 16 13.07 -9.65 4.77
N GLU A 17 13.51 -10.15 5.92
CA GLU A 17 14.58 -11.14 6.07
C GLU A 17 14.23 -12.45 5.33
N GLY A 18 13.01 -12.94 5.51
CA GLY A 18 12.53 -14.15 4.84
C GLY A 18 12.37 -13.95 3.33
N ILE A 19 11.97 -12.76 2.89
CA ILE A 19 11.94 -12.42 1.45
C ILE A 19 13.35 -12.46 0.86
N VAL A 20 14.34 -11.88 1.55
CA VAL A 20 15.74 -11.88 1.11
C VAL A 20 16.29 -13.30 1.03
N GLU A 21 16.03 -14.13 2.03
CA GLU A 21 16.50 -15.53 2.06
C GLU A 21 15.98 -16.35 0.87
N ILE A 22 14.75 -16.09 0.42
CA ILE A 22 14.15 -16.82 -0.71
C ILE A 22 14.53 -16.19 -2.05
N LYS A 23 14.41 -14.86 -2.19
CA LYS A 23 14.45 -14.15 -3.47
C LYS A 23 15.74 -13.38 -3.75
N PHE A 24 16.48 -12.97 -2.73
CA PHE A 24 17.68 -12.14 -2.85
C PHE A 24 18.88 -12.83 -2.21
N ARG A 25 19.17 -14.05 -2.68
CA ARG A 25 20.23 -14.93 -2.17
C ARG A 25 21.63 -14.41 -2.54
N LYS A 26 22.66 -15.13 -2.07
CA LYS A 26 24.07 -14.77 -2.32
C LYS A 26 24.36 -14.41 -3.78
N ALA A 27 23.82 -15.14 -4.75
CA ALA A 27 24.03 -14.83 -6.17
C ALA A 27 23.55 -13.40 -6.55
N GLN A 28 22.38 -12.98 -6.08
CA GLN A 28 21.86 -11.62 -6.32
C GLN A 28 22.65 -10.56 -5.55
N LEU A 29 23.12 -10.87 -4.34
CA LEU A 29 24.00 -9.99 -3.58
C LEU A 29 25.32 -9.74 -4.32
N LEU A 30 25.97 -10.79 -4.83
CA LEU A 30 27.21 -10.69 -5.59
C LEU A 30 27.02 -9.90 -6.90
N ALA A 31 25.92 -10.15 -7.62
CA ALA A 31 25.58 -9.35 -8.81
C ALA A 31 25.34 -7.86 -8.48
N THR A 32 24.84 -7.58 -7.28
CA THR A 32 24.63 -6.20 -6.81
C THR A 32 25.95 -5.55 -6.41
N MET A 33 26.88 -6.30 -5.79
CA MET A 33 28.24 -5.84 -5.52
C MET A 33 28.99 -5.52 -6.81
N GLU A 34 28.92 -6.39 -7.82
CA GLU A 34 29.52 -6.14 -9.14
C GLU A 34 28.99 -4.88 -9.81
N ARG A 35 27.69 -4.58 -9.62
CA ARG A 35 27.08 -3.39 -10.19
C ARG A 35 27.43 -2.10 -9.45
N LEU A 36 27.60 -2.15 -8.13
CA LEU A 36 27.67 -0.96 -7.26
C LEU A 36 29.03 -0.72 -6.57
N ASP A 37 29.86 -1.76 -6.41
CA ASP A 37 31.20 -1.64 -5.82
C ASP A 37 32.27 -1.64 -6.90
N ASP A 38 32.93 -0.50 -7.09
CA ASP A 38 33.94 -0.32 -8.13
C ASP A 38 35.11 -1.29 -7.97
N LYS A 39 35.58 -1.51 -6.73
CA LYS A 39 36.71 -2.40 -6.44
C LYS A 39 36.38 -3.86 -6.76
N TYR A 40 35.20 -4.34 -6.37
CA TYR A 40 34.76 -5.71 -6.69
C TYR A 40 34.58 -5.90 -8.19
N ARG A 41 34.00 -4.92 -8.88
CA ARG A 41 33.85 -4.91 -10.34
C ARG A 41 35.20 -4.98 -11.05
N ASP A 42 36.16 -4.17 -10.63
CA ASP A 42 37.50 -4.13 -11.23
C ASP A 42 38.27 -5.43 -10.99
N LEU A 43 38.19 -5.99 -9.78
CA LEU A 43 38.80 -7.29 -9.45
C LEU A 43 38.17 -8.42 -10.26
N LYS A 44 36.85 -8.39 -10.47
CA LYS A 44 36.14 -9.40 -11.26
C LYS A 44 36.49 -9.30 -12.75
N ALA A 45 36.53 -8.08 -13.29
CA ALA A 45 36.96 -7.83 -14.66
C ALA A 45 38.42 -8.28 -14.89
N GLN A 46 39.30 -8.11 -13.90
CA GLN A 46 40.66 -8.65 -13.96
C GLN A 46 40.66 -10.19 -13.95
N TYR A 47 39.88 -10.81 -13.07
CA TYR A 47 39.77 -12.27 -12.97
C TYR A 47 39.24 -12.94 -14.25
N GLU A 48 38.39 -12.24 -15.01
CA GLU A 48 37.81 -12.72 -16.28
C GLU A 48 38.75 -12.59 -17.49
N LYS A 49 39.92 -11.93 -17.34
CA LYS A 49 40.89 -11.81 -18.44
C LYS A 49 41.47 -13.20 -18.81
N PRO A 50 41.50 -13.56 -20.10
CA PRO A 50 41.97 -14.87 -20.55
C PRO A 50 43.49 -15.07 -20.37
N ASP A 51 44.27 -13.99 -20.34
CA ASP A 51 45.74 -14.03 -20.24
C ASP A 51 46.27 -14.29 -18.81
N LEU A 52 45.37 -14.40 -17.83
CA LEU A 52 45.73 -14.52 -16.42
C LEU A 52 45.93 -16.00 -16.02
N THR A 53 47.16 -16.36 -15.66
CA THR A 53 47.57 -17.75 -15.40
C THR A 53 48.22 -17.93 -14.02
N GLY A 54 48.16 -19.15 -13.49
CA GLY A 54 48.90 -19.57 -12.30
C GLY A 54 48.63 -18.76 -11.03
N ALA A 55 49.70 -18.27 -10.40
CA ALA A 55 49.69 -17.62 -9.09
C ALA A 55 48.93 -16.28 -9.07
N ASP A 56 48.95 -15.53 -10.17
CA ASP A 56 48.27 -14.24 -10.26
C ASP A 56 46.75 -14.42 -10.25
N ARG A 57 46.25 -15.49 -10.88
CA ARG A 57 44.82 -15.80 -10.89
C ARG A 57 44.31 -16.18 -9.51
N GLU A 58 45.09 -16.97 -8.77
CA GLU A 58 44.75 -17.34 -7.39
C GLU A 58 44.83 -16.12 -6.46
N SER A 59 45.82 -15.23 -6.64
CA SER A 59 45.93 -13.98 -5.87
C SER A 59 44.70 -13.09 -6.04
N ILE A 60 44.22 -12.91 -7.28
CA ILE A 60 43.03 -12.10 -7.57
C ILE A 60 41.77 -12.76 -6.99
N LYS A 61 41.65 -14.08 -7.08
CA LYS A 61 40.54 -14.84 -6.49
C LYS A 61 40.49 -14.69 -4.96
N THR A 62 41.64 -14.70 -4.29
CA THR A 62 41.72 -14.43 -2.84
C THR A 62 41.24 -13.02 -2.52
N LYS A 63 41.73 -12.00 -3.25
CA LYS A 63 41.29 -10.61 -3.07
C LYS A 63 39.79 -10.41 -3.33
N LEU A 64 39.24 -11.11 -4.33
CA LEU A 64 37.80 -11.13 -4.58
C LEU A 64 37.05 -11.69 -3.38
N THR A 65 37.47 -12.85 -2.88
CA THR A 65 36.83 -13.52 -1.75
C THR A 65 36.91 -12.68 -0.47
N GLU A 66 38.04 -12.02 -0.21
CA GLU A 66 38.19 -11.08 0.91
C GLU A 66 37.22 -9.89 0.78
N ARG A 67 37.11 -9.31 -0.42
CA ARG A 67 36.18 -8.20 -0.67
C ARG A 67 34.72 -8.63 -0.54
N GLU A 68 34.37 -9.84 -0.97
CA GLU A 68 33.03 -10.41 -0.76
C GLU A 68 32.70 -10.51 0.73
N GLN A 69 33.63 -11.05 1.53
CA GLN A 69 33.43 -11.21 2.97
C GLN A 69 33.28 -9.87 3.69
N GLU A 70 34.04 -8.86 3.27
CA GLU A 70 33.95 -7.49 3.79
C GLU A 70 32.58 -6.87 3.50
N LEU A 71 32.08 -7.02 2.27
CA LEU A 71 30.86 -6.36 1.82
C LEU A 71 29.57 -7.10 2.20
N LEU A 72 29.61 -8.43 2.39
CA LEU A 72 28.43 -9.26 2.58
C LEU A 72 27.49 -8.76 3.68
N PRO A 73 27.95 -8.38 4.90
CA PRO A 73 27.05 -7.95 5.96
C PRO A 73 26.29 -6.67 5.60
N VAL A 74 26.96 -5.72 4.94
CA VAL A 74 26.36 -4.44 4.54
C VAL A 74 25.35 -4.66 3.41
N TYR A 75 25.72 -5.43 2.39
CA TYR A 75 24.83 -5.73 1.26
C TYR A 75 23.62 -6.57 1.67
N GLN A 76 23.75 -7.43 2.69
CA GLN A 76 22.62 -8.15 3.26
C GLN A 76 21.62 -7.18 3.92
N GLN A 77 22.10 -6.19 4.69
CA GLN A 77 21.24 -5.14 5.26
C GLN A 77 20.57 -4.29 4.18
N LEU A 78 21.29 -3.95 3.10
CA LEU A 78 20.72 -3.24 1.96
C LEU A 78 19.61 -4.05 1.27
N ALA A 79 19.80 -5.36 1.12
CA ALA A 79 18.78 -6.24 0.55
C ALA A 79 17.53 -6.33 1.45
N ILE A 80 17.70 -6.37 2.78
CA ILE A 80 16.60 -6.33 3.74
C ILE A 80 15.83 -5.01 3.61
N GLN A 81 16.54 -3.88 3.58
CA GLN A 81 15.90 -2.58 3.40
C GLN A 81 15.19 -2.47 2.04
N PHE A 82 15.78 -3.03 0.98
CA PHE A 82 15.15 -3.09 -0.34
C PHE A 82 13.84 -3.88 -0.31
N ALA A 83 13.81 -5.02 0.39
CA ALA A 83 12.60 -5.78 0.62
C ALA A 83 11.58 -4.98 1.45
N ASP A 84 11.98 -4.34 2.55
CA ASP A 84 11.09 -3.52 3.41
C ASP A 84 10.37 -2.40 2.64
N LEU A 85 11.03 -1.79 1.65
CA LEU A 85 10.41 -0.77 0.80
C LEU A 85 9.17 -1.27 0.04
N HIS A 86 9.05 -2.60 -0.17
CA HIS A 86 7.89 -3.22 -0.82
C HIS A 86 6.71 -3.41 0.15
N ASP A 87 6.93 -3.31 1.45
CA ASP A 87 5.91 -3.62 2.47
C ASP A 87 5.30 -2.35 3.09
N THR A 88 5.54 -1.20 2.47
CA THR A 88 5.05 0.10 2.93
C THR A 88 3.53 0.28 2.74
N ALA A 89 2.89 1.07 3.61
CA ALA A 89 1.48 1.43 3.49
C ALA A 89 1.14 2.13 2.17
N GLY A 90 2.09 2.86 1.58
CA GLY A 90 1.97 3.44 0.24
C GLY A 90 1.73 2.39 -0.84
N ARG A 91 2.48 1.27 -0.81
CA ARG A 91 2.27 0.15 -1.73
C ARG A 91 0.94 -0.56 -1.49
N MET A 92 0.52 -0.72 -0.22
CA MET A 92 -0.80 -1.28 0.11
C MET A 92 -1.93 -0.45 -0.51
N LYS A 93 -1.87 0.88 -0.37
CA LYS A 93 -2.86 1.80 -0.96
C LYS A 93 -2.85 1.74 -2.49
N ALA A 94 -1.66 1.76 -3.10
CA ALA A 94 -1.51 1.68 -4.56
C ALA A 94 -2.04 0.36 -5.15
N LYS A 95 -2.06 -0.71 -4.36
CA LYS A 95 -2.64 -2.01 -4.73
C LYS A 95 -4.12 -2.16 -4.34
N GLY A 96 -4.72 -1.14 -3.71
CA GLY A 96 -6.12 -1.16 -3.29
C GLY A 96 -6.43 -2.14 -2.16
N THR A 97 -5.43 -2.62 -1.41
CA THR A 97 -5.66 -3.56 -0.30
C THR A 97 -6.14 -2.85 0.97
N ILE A 98 -5.87 -1.56 1.11
CA ILE A 98 -6.39 -0.69 2.16
C ILE A 98 -7.15 0.48 1.54
N ARG A 99 -8.11 1.05 2.28
CA ARG A 99 -8.83 2.25 1.85
C ARG A 99 -7.91 3.48 1.89
N GLU A 100 -7.20 3.65 2.99
CA GLU A 100 -6.37 4.84 3.22
C GLU A 100 -5.19 4.54 4.15
N SER A 101 -4.09 5.25 3.93
CA SER A 101 -2.94 5.30 4.84
C SER A 101 -3.04 6.55 5.72
N LEU A 102 -3.05 6.33 7.04
CA LEU A 102 -3.36 7.38 8.02
C LEU A 102 -2.13 7.75 8.84
N ASP A 103 -2.12 8.98 9.36
CA ASP A 103 -1.23 9.35 10.46
C ASP A 103 -1.94 9.10 11.80
N TRP A 104 -1.30 8.34 12.69
CA TRP A 104 -1.81 8.01 14.02
C TRP A 104 -2.37 9.23 14.79
N THR A 105 -1.68 10.37 14.73
CA THR A 105 -2.07 11.61 15.42
C THR A 105 -3.46 12.12 14.99
N ASN A 106 -3.84 11.87 13.74
CA ASN A 106 -5.14 12.27 13.18
C ASN A 106 -6.15 11.12 13.11
N ALA A 107 -5.73 9.88 13.41
CA ALA A 107 -6.54 8.68 13.25
C ALA A 107 -7.85 8.75 14.04
N ARG A 108 -7.84 9.24 15.29
CA ARG A 108 -9.06 9.40 16.10
C ARG A 108 -10.10 10.29 15.41
N ARG A 109 -9.67 11.42 14.86
CA ARG A 109 -10.55 12.37 14.17
C ARG A 109 -11.09 11.76 12.87
N TYR A 110 -10.23 11.08 12.12
CA TYR A 110 -10.63 10.37 10.90
C TYR A 110 -11.71 9.32 11.19
N PHE A 111 -11.42 8.40 12.12
CA PHE A 111 -12.36 7.32 12.46
C PHE A 111 -13.65 7.81 13.09
N TYR A 112 -13.62 8.91 13.85
CA TYR A 112 -14.84 9.52 14.39
C TYR A 112 -15.87 9.81 13.28
N TRP A 113 -15.44 10.49 12.21
CA TRP A 113 -16.34 10.81 11.09
C TRP A 113 -16.67 9.58 10.26
N ARG A 114 -15.67 8.75 9.94
CA ARG A 114 -15.87 7.56 9.10
C ARG A 114 -16.86 6.57 9.71
N VAL A 115 -16.70 6.25 11.00
CA VAL A 115 -17.57 5.28 11.67
C VAL A 115 -19.00 5.82 11.79
N ARG A 116 -19.18 7.09 12.20
CA ARG A 116 -20.51 7.70 12.28
C ARG A 116 -21.22 7.68 10.92
N ARG A 117 -20.53 8.08 9.86
CA ARG A 117 -21.06 8.02 8.50
C ARG A 117 -21.47 6.59 8.12
N ARG A 118 -20.60 5.60 8.36
CA ARG A 118 -20.87 4.21 8.01
C ARG A 118 -22.05 3.62 8.77
N LEU A 119 -22.25 4.02 10.02
CA LEU A 119 -23.42 3.62 10.80
C LEU A 119 -24.70 4.25 10.25
N ALA A 120 -24.68 5.54 9.92
CA ALA A 120 -25.82 6.23 9.32
C ALA A 120 -26.19 5.61 7.96
N GLU A 121 -25.20 5.38 7.11
CA GLU A 121 -25.37 4.73 5.81
C GLU A 121 -25.97 3.31 5.96
N GLU A 122 -25.47 2.52 6.90
CA GLU A 122 -25.98 1.16 7.14
C GLU A 122 -27.41 1.16 7.71
N TYR A 123 -27.78 2.15 8.52
CA TYR A 123 -29.15 2.31 9.02
C TYR A 123 -30.12 2.55 7.85
N VAL A 124 -29.76 3.42 6.92
CA VAL A 124 -30.55 3.69 5.71
C VAL A 124 -30.62 2.45 4.82
N ARG A 125 -29.50 1.78 4.57
CA ARG A 125 -29.45 0.54 3.77
C ARG A 125 -30.36 -0.54 4.32
N ARG A 126 -30.37 -0.75 5.64
CA ARG A 126 -31.27 -1.73 6.29
C ARG A 126 -32.73 -1.43 5.98
N ARG A 127 -33.12 -0.17 5.96
CA ARG A 127 -34.49 0.25 5.61
C ARG A 127 -34.80 0.04 4.13
N MET A 128 -33.85 0.36 3.24
CA MET A 128 -33.96 0.06 1.81
C MET A 128 -34.18 -1.44 1.57
N THR A 129 -33.44 -2.30 2.27
CA THR A 129 -33.61 -3.76 2.19
C THR A 129 -35.00 -4.22 2.69
N ILE A 130 -35.55 -3.57 3.72
CA ILE A 130 -36.90 -3.88 4.22
C ILE A 130 -37.96 -3.49 3.19
N ALA A 131 -37.82 -2.33 2.55
CA ALA A 131 -38.74 -1.85 1.52
C ALA A 131 -38.64 -2.65 0.22
N SER A 132 -37.42 -3.01 -0.20
CA SER A 132 -37.17 -3.77 -1.42
C SER A 132 -36.10 -4.83 -1.19
N LYS A 133 -36.53 -6.08 -0.99
CA LYS A 133 -35.65 -7.23 -0.72
C LYS A 133 -34.78 -7.67 -1.90
N THR A 134 -35.04 -7.15 -3.11
CA THR A 134 -34.35 -7.53 -4.34
C THR A 134 -33.13 -6.67 -4.65
N GLN A 135 -32.95 -5.53 -3.97
CA GLN A 135 -31.84 -4.62 -4.25
C GLN A 135 -30.52 -5.18 -3.72
N THR A 136 -29.48 -5.13 -4.56
CA THR A 136 -28.12 -5.45 -4.14
C THR A 136 -27.50 -4.28 -3.38
N ARG A 137 -26.39 -4.54 -2.68
CA ARG A 137 -25.64 -3.50 -1.97
C ARG A 137 -25.10 -2.42 -2.92
N ASP A 138 -24.80 -2.78 -4.15
CA ASP A 138 -24.28 -1.86 -5.17
C ASP A 138 -25.40 -0.96 -5.72
N ASP A 139 -26.61 -1.51 -5.90
CA ASP A 139 -27.80 -0.72 -6.26
C ASP A 139 -28.13 0.31 -5.18
N GLN A 140 -28.07 -0.11 -3.91
CA GLN A 140 -28.27 0.79 -2.78
C GLN A 140 -27.20 1.89 -2.74
N THR A 141 -25.93 1.57 -3.01
CA THR A 141 -24.85 2.56 -3.06
C THR A 141 -25.11 3.60 -4.15
N SER A 142 -25.50 3.13 -5.34
CA SER A 142 -25.77 3.99 -6.49
C SER A 142 -26.96 4.90 -6.24
N THR A 143 -28.01 4.36 -5.61
CA THR A 143 -29.21 5.12 -5.21
C THR A 143 -28.87 6.20 -4.18
N LEU A 144 -28.09 5.87 -3.15
CA LEU A 144 -27.65 6.84 -2.14
C LEU A 144 -26.79 7.95 -2.74
N LYS A 145 -25.86 7.60 -3.64
CA LYS A 145 -25.06 8.59 -4.39
C LYS A 145 -25.94 9.50 -5.26
N ALA A 146 -26.95 8.93 -5.91
CA ALA A 146 -27.90 9.71 -6.71
C ALA A 146 -28.74 10.67 -5.86
N TRP A 147 -29.23 10.23 -4.69
CA TRP A 147 -29.96 11.11 -3.76
C TRP A 147 -29.05 12.23 -3.23
N PHE A 148 -27.83 11.90 -2.83
CA PHE A 148 -26.84 12.89 -2.41
C PHE A 148 -26.54 13.91 -3.52
N GLY A 149 -26.32 13.44 -4.75
CA GLY A 149 -26.07 14.31 -5.90
C GLY A 149 -27.23 15.25 -6.25
N ARG A 150 -28.48 14.77 -6.14
CA ARG A 150 -29.68 15.60 -6.36
C ARG A 150 -29.78 16.75 -5.38
N ASP A 151 -29.45 16.51 -4.11
CA ASP A 151 -29.51 17.54 -3.07
C ASP A 151 -28.30 18.50 -3.13
N THR A 152 -27.19 18.05 -3.73
CA THR A 152 -25.95 18.80 -3.86
C THR A 152 -25.86 19.43 -5.25
N VAL A 153 -26.76 20.38 -5.52
CA VAL A 153 -27.10 20.96 -6.86
C VAL A 153 -25.94 21.69 -7.57
N HIS A 154 -24.75 21.78 -6.98
CA HIS A 154 -23.64 22.60 -7.49
C HIS A 154 -22.34 21.85 -7.80
N ALA A 155 -22.32 20.51 -7.75
CA ALA A 155 -21.13 19.71 -8.00
C ALA A 155 -21.26 18.87 -9.27
N THR A 156 -20.19 18.80 -10.06
CA THR A 156 -20.03 17.85 -11.17
C THR A 156 -19.98 16.41 -10.64
N GLU A 157 -20.21 15.42 -11.51
CA GLU A 157 -20.18 14.00 -11.10
C GLU A 157 -18.82 13.57 -10.50
N ALA A 158 -17.73 14.16 -11.00
CA ALA A 158 -16.38 13.94 -10.48
C ALA A 158 -16.23 14.52 -9.05
N GLU A 159 -16.70 15.74 -8.83
CA GLU A 159 -16.69 16.40 -7.52
C GLU A 159 -17.58 15.66 -6.52
N LEU A 160 -18.78 15.23 -6.93
CA LEU A 160 -19.67 14.41 -6.12
C LEU A 160 -19.01 13.10 -5.69
N THR A 161 -18.29 12.45 -6.60
CA THR A 161 -17.55 11.23 -6.29
C THR A 161 -16.43 11.51 -5.30
N GLN A 162 -15.70 12.61 -5.47
CA GLN A 162 -14.62 13.00 -4.57
C GLN A 162 -15.14 13.31 -3.16
N ILE A 163 -16.19 14.12 -3.05
CA ILE A 163 -16.85 14.44 -1.77
C ILE A 163 -17.38 13.16 -1.14
N TRP A 164 -18.07 12.33 -1.91
CA TRP A 164 -18.59 11.07 -1.40
C TRP A 164 -17.47 10.16 -0.90
N GLU A 165 -16.34 10.02 -1.58
CA GLU A 165 -15.30 9.08 -1.13
C GLU A 165 -14.42 9.62 0.00
N HIS A 166 -14.18 10.93 0.05
CA HIS A 166 -13.16 11.52 0.93
C HIS A 166 -13.70 12.48 2.00
N GLU A 167 -14.90 13.04 1.84
CA GLU A 167 -15.46 14.02 2.77
C GLU A 167 -16.53 13.39 3.67
N ASP A 168 -16.09 12.53 4.58
CA ASP A 168 -16.99 11.79 5.48
C ASP A 168 -17.92 12.67 6.30
N ARG A 169 -17.45 13.86 6.70
CA ARG A 169 -18.21 14.83 7.46
C ARG A 169 -19.39 15.39 6.66
N VAL A 170 -19.16 15.81 5.42
CA VAL A 170 -20.20 16.41 4.56
C VAL A 170 -21.30 15.40 4.28
N VAL A 171 -20.92 14.16 3.97
CA VAL A 171 -21.89 13.08 3.71
C VAL A 171 -22.67 12.73 4.97
N LEU A 172 -22.02 12.70 6.14
CA LEU A 172 -22.72 12.46 7.42
C LEU A 172 -23.72 13.58 7.73
N GLU A 173 -23.31 14.84 7.59
CA GLU A 173 -24.17 16.00 7.83
C GLU A 173 -25.40 15.98 6.89
N TRP A 174 -25.23 15.51 5.65
CA TRP A 174 -26.36 15.27 4.74
C TRP A 174 -27.30 14.17 5.24
N PHE A 175 -26.77 13.01 5.68
CA PHE A 175 -27.59 11.94 6.24
C PHE A 175 -28.38 12.40 7.47
N GLU A 176 -27.77 13.17 8.36
CA GLU A 176 -28.42 13.67 9.57
C GLU A 176 -29.44 14.78 9.25
N GLY A 177 -29.11 15.69 8.33
CA GLY A 177 -29.96 16.81 7.94
C GLY A 177 -31.16 16.42 7.08
N GLN A 178 -31.03 15.37 6.25
CA GLN A 178 -32.09 14.91 5.34
C GLN A 178 -32.77 13.62 5.80
N ALA A 179 -32.55 13.17 7.04
CA ALA A 179 -33.06 11.89 7.55
C ALA A 179 -34.56 11.67 7.25
N ARG A 180 -35.41 12.67 7.49
CA ARG A 180 -36.86 12.58 7.20
C ARG A 180 -37.19 12.45 5.71
N LYS A 181 -36.42 13.09 4.82
CA LYS A 181 -36.65 13.01 3.37
C LYS A 181 -36.17 11.68 2.82
N VAL A 182 -34.98 11.24 3.25
CA VAL A 182 -34.43 9.92 2.93
C VAL A 182 -35.42 8.83 3.35
N ASP A 183 -36.05 8.98 4.52
CA ASP A 183 -37.08 8.07 5.00
C ASP A 183 -38.31 7.99 4.09
N HIS A 184 -38.75 9.12 3.53
CA HIS A 184 -39.85 9.16 2.57
C HIS A 184 -39.47 8.55 1.21
N LEU A 185 -38.21 8.66 0.79
CA LEU A 185 -37.73 8.09 -0.48
C LEU A 185 -37.59 6.56 -0.45
N ILE A 186 -37.64 5.95 0.74
CA ILE A 186 -37.53 4.49 0.93
C ILE A 186 -38.91 3.81 0.88
N GLN A 187 -40.01 4.55 1.09
CA GLN A 187 -41.39 4.03 1.03
C GLN A 187 -41.82 3.73 -0.40
#